data_AF-T0YJZ7-F1
#
_entry.id   AF-T0YJZ7-F1
#
_cell.length_a   1.000
_cell.length_b   1.000
_cell.length_c   1.000
_cell.angle_alpha   90.00
_cell.angle_beta   90.00
_cell.angle_gamma   90.00
#
_symmetry.space_group_name_H-M   'P 1'
#
loop_
_entity.id
_entity.type
_entity.pdbx_description
1 polymer ?
#
loop_
_entity_poly.entity_id
_entity_poly.type
_entity_poly.pdbx_seq_one_letter_code
_entity_poly.pdbx_strand_id
1 'polypeptide(L)' 'RVKGIVELHPLFGEYDLIAKVEAEDFNALGQVVVDRIRSVTGVIDTKTLTGIKF' A
#
# COMPACT_ATOMS: atom_id res chain seq x y z
N ARG A 1 -0.61 -11.84 -4.76
CA ARG A 1 -1.52 -10.69 -5.05
C ARG A 1 -2.08 -10.18 -3.73
N VAL A 2 -1.75 -8.96 -3.32
CA VAL A 2 -2.27 -8.35 -2.09
C VAL A 2 -3.69 -7.84 -2.35
N LYS A 3 -4.67 -8.27 -1.53
CA LYS A 3 -6.04 -7.76 -1.59
C LYS A 3 -6.07 -6.32 -1.05
N GLY A 4 -6.85 -5.44 -1.69
CA GLY A 4 -6.96 -4.01 -1.34
C GLY A 4 -6.17 -3.07 -2.25
N ILE A 5 -5.17 -3.58 -2.99
CA ILE A 5 -4.51 -2.77 -4.03
C ILE A 5 -5.41 -2.69 -5.26
N VAL A 6 -5.87 -1.49 -5.59
CA VAL A 6 -6.73 -1.22 -6.76
C VAL A 6 -5.92 -0.71 -7.96
N GLU A 7 -4.79 -0.06 -7.71
CA GLU A 7 -3.86 0.38 -8.75
C GLU A 7 -2.41 0.20 -8.27
N LEU A 8 -1.50 -0.15 -9.18
CA LEU A 8 -0.08 -0.30 -8.90
C LEU A 8 0.71 0.16 -10.11
N HIS A 9 1.62 1.11 -9.90
CA HIS A 9 2.44 1.68 -10.97
C HIS A 9 3.92 1.64 -10.57
N PRO A 10 4.82 1.18 -11.45
CA PRO A 10 6.24 1.34 -11.24
C PRO A 10 6.65 2.79 -11.43
N LEU A 11 7.63 3.23 -10.64
CA LEU A 11 8.15 4.58 -10.66
C LEU A 11 9.65 4.57 -10.96
N PHE A 12 10.12 5.71 -11.45
CA PHE A 12 11.53 6.06 -11.43
C PHE A 12 11.72 7.16 -10.39
N GLY A 13 12.72 7.04 -9.52
CA GLY A 13 13.02 8.05 -8.50
C GLY A 13 13.25 7.46 -7.11
N GLU A 14 12.84 8.19 -6.08
CA GLU A 14 13.03 7.81 -4.67
C GLU A 14 12.28 6.52 -4.27
N TYR A 15 11.17 6.23 -4.95
CA TYR A 15 10.35 5.03 -4.70
C TYR A 15 10.29 4.19 -5.98
N ASP A 16 10.26 2.87 -5.82
CA ASP A 16 10.15 1.93 -6.94
C ASP A 16 8.71 1.73 -7.42
N LEU A 17 7.73 1.86 -6.52
CA LEU A 17 6.32 1.58 -6.77
C LEU A 17 5.42 2.61 -6.08
N ILE A 18 4.29 2.93 -6.71
CA ILE A 18 3.15 3.58 -6.06
C ILE A 18 1.93 2.67 -6.14
N ALA A 19 1.32 2.39 -4.99
CA ALA A 19 0.12 1.57 -4.87
C ALA A 19 -1.03 2.42 -4.33
N LYS A 20 -2.18 2.37 -5.00
CA LYS A 20 -3.44 2.88 -4.45
C LYS A 20 -4.15 1.74 -3.74
N VAL A 21 -4.44 1.96 -2.46
CA VAL A 21 -5.08 0.98 -1.59
C VAL A 21 -6.44 1.50 -1.18
N GLU A 22 -7.47 0.67 -1.33
CA GLU A 22 -8.81 0.90 -0.81
C GLU A 22 -9.09 -0.12 0.30
N ALA A 23 -9.63 0.38 1.42
CA ALA A 23 -9.98 -0.41 2.59
C ALA A 23 -11.25 0.17 3.22
N GLU A 24 -11.97 -0.66 3.97
CA GLU A 24 -13.25 -0.28 4.58
C GLU A 24 -13.07 0.76 5.70
N ASP A 25 -11.93 0.71 6.41
CA ASP A 25 -11.56 1.66 7.44
C ASP A 25 -10.02 1.73 7.63
N PHE A 26 -9.57 2.57 8.55
CA PHE A 26 -8.15 2.73 8.88
C PHE A 26 -7.51 1.49 9.51
N ASN A 27 -8.27 0.67 10.23
CA ASN A 27 -7.74 -0.56 10.83
C ASN A 27 -7.45 -1.59 9.73
N ALA A 28 -8.40 -1.79 8.82
CA ALA A 28 -8.24 -2.63 7.64
C ALA A 28 -7.10 -2.12 6.76
N LEU A 29 -6.97 -0.80 6.57
CA LEU A 29 -5.83 -0.22 5.85
C LEU A 29 -4.49 -0.54 6.52
N GLY A 30 -4.42 -0.37 7.85
CA GLY A 30 -3.23 -0.70 8.64
C GLY A 30 -2.82 -2.16 8.49
N GLN A 31 -3.78 -3.09 8.57
CA GLN A 31 -3.55 -4.51 8.34
C GLN A 31 -3.05 -4.79 6.92
N VAL A 32 -3.63 -4.17 5.90
CA VAL A 32 -3.16 -4.34 4.51
C VAL A 32 -1.71 -3.86 4.37
N VAL A 33 -1.35 -2.70 4.93
CA VAL A 33 0.01 -2.17 4.83
C VAL A 33 1.01 -3.02 5.61
N VAL A 34 0.72 -3.31 6.88
CA VAL A 34 1.67 -3.98 7.78
C VAL A 34 1.74 -5.47 7.51
N ASP A 35 0.60 -6.15 7.47
CA ASP A 35 0.57 -7.61 7.44
C ASP A 35 0.72 -8.16 6.01
N ARG A 36 0.38 -7.35 4.99
CA ARG A 36 0.37 -7.81 3.59
C ARG A 36 1.41 -7.14 2.72
N ILE A 37 1.60 -5.82 2.77
CA ILE A 37 2.55 -5.12 1.89
C ILE A 37 3.97 -5.24 2.44
N ARG A 38 4.19 -4.86 3.70
CA ARG A 38 5.53 -4.90 4.33
C ARG A 38 6.08 -6.30 4.55
N SER A 39 5.22 -7.32 4.53
CA SER A 39 5.63 -8.73 4.65
C SER A 39 6.10 -9.35 3.32
N VAL A 40 5.94 -8.65 2.19
CA VAL A 40 6.41 -9.14 0.89
C VAL A 40 7.93 -9.09 0.84
N THR A 41 8.56 -10.22 0.56
CA THR A 41 10.01 -10.31 0.35
C THR A 41 10.46 -9.32 -0.72
N GLY A 42 11.43 -8.47 -0.37
CA GLY A 42 11.96 -7.42 -1.25
C GLY A 42 11.37 -6.03 -1.01
N VAL A 43 10.29 -5.91 -0.22
CA VAL A 43 9.83 -4.59 0.26
C VAL A 43 10.77 -4.14 1.38
N ILE A 44 11.51 -3.06 1.12
CA ILE A 44 12.49 -2.50 2.07
C ILE A 44 11.84 -1.45 2.96
N ASP A 45 11.05 -0.54 2.39
CA ASP A 45 10.33 0.50 3.12
C ASP A 45 9.02 0.88 2.40
N THR A 46 8.10 1.50 3.13
CA THR A 46 6.83 2.02 2.60
C THR A 46 6.49 3.35 3.27
N LYS A 47 6.14 4.36 2.47
CA LYS A 47 5.49 5.59 2.95
C LYS A 47 4.00 5.55 2.60
N THR A 48 3.15 5.67 3.61
CA THR A 48 1.68 5.61 3.43
C THR A 48 1.08 7.00 3.49
N LEU A 49 0.40 7.43 2.42
CA LEU A 49 -0.35 8.68 2.35
C LEU A 49 -1.84 8.37 2.49
N THR A 50 -2.38 8.55 3.69
CA THR A 50 -3.78 8.20 3.98
C THR A 50 -4.73 9.32 3.60
N GLY A 51 -5.88 8.97 3.01
CA GLY A 51 -6.96 9.91 2.69
C GLY A 51 -8.33 9.30 2.97
N ILE A 52 -9.33 10.15 3.14
CA ILE A 52 -10.74 9.76 3.32
C ILE A 52 -11.49 10.12 2.04
N LYS A 53 -12.32 9.21 1.55
CA LYS A 53 -13.23 9.44 0.44
C LYS A 53 -14.66 9.37 0.97
N PHE A 54 -15.42 10.45 0.81
CA PHE A 54 -16.84 10.55 1.14
C PHE A 54 -17.70 10.01 0.00
#